data_AF-A0A5K0WZ83-F1
#
_entry.id   AF-A0A5K0WZ83-F1
#
_cell.length_a   1.000
_cell.length_b   1.000
_cell.length_c   1.000
_cell.angle_alpha   90.00
_cell.angle_beta   90.00
_cell.angle_gamma   90.00
#
_symmetry.space_group_name_H-M   'P 1'
#
loop_
_entity.id
_entity.type
_entity.pdbx_description
1 polymer ?
#
loop_
_entity_poly.entity_id
_entity_poly.type
_entity_poly.pdbx_seq_one_letter_code
_entity_poly.pdbx_strand_id
1 'polypeptide(L)'
;RRRRPLQRRRRPLQRRRRPAPPLPTAVALSRTAAVQRRCLLFVVSGAGYSFSLVIVMAEEMSLKIDDALDSGSNTKSEILPVQVTSIRLNKDNYLSWSAALEIGITSRGRLPYITGEKPAPSKTDPRWATWTLEDSQVKVWIISSVSADIQPLILRKSTAYDMWTVLARMYG
;
A
#
# COMPACT_ATOMS: atom_id res chain seq x y z
N ARG A 1 20.98 14.43 103.90
CA ARG A 1 22.02 13.39 103.74
C ARG A 1 21.88 12.76 102.35
N ARG A 2 22.96 12.76 101.54
CA ARG A 2 23.20 11.97 100.31
C ARG A 2 22.37 12.33 99.05
N ARG A 3 23.02 12.91 98.02
CA ARG A 3 23.55 12.28 96.77
C ARG A 3 22.42 12.01 95.76
N ARG A 4 22.43 12.40 94.48
CA ARG A 4 23.52 12.48 93.48
C ARG A 4 23.04 13.27 92.22
N PRO A 5 23.97 13.71 91.34
CA PRO A 5 23.74 14.53 90.15
C PRO A 5 23.68 13.68 88.86
N LEU A 6 23.36 14.28 87.69
CA LEU A 6 23.84 13.94 86.31
C LEU A 6 23.02 14.75 85.28
N GLN A 7 23.57 15.82 84.72
CA GLN A 7 24.36 15.89 83.47
C GLN A 7 23.55 16.32 82.23
N ARG A 8 23.87 17.56 81.81
CA ARG A 8 23.97 18.10 80.44
C ARG A 8 23.38 17.25 79.30
N ARG A 9 22.23 17.69 78.78
CA ARG A 9 21.84 17.47 77.38
C ARG A 9 22.31 18.67 76.53
N ARG A 10 23.48 18.55 75.91
CA ARG A 10 23.87 19.39 74.76
C ARG A 10 23.24 18.77 73.51
N ARG A 11 22.32 19.50 72.86
CA ARG A 11 21.70 19.13 71.58
C ARG A 11 22.75 19.25 70.45
N PRO A 12 23.03 18.21 69.66
CA PRO A 12 23.85 18.34 68.46
C PRO A 12 23.07 19.02 67.33
N LEU A 13 23.78 19.84 66.57
CA LEU A 13 23.29 20.63 65.43
C LEU A 13 22.59 19.78 64.35
N GLN A 14 21.52 20.36 63.80
CA GLN A 14 20.81 19.89 62.62
C GLN A 14 21.76 19.75 61.42
N ARG A 15 22.01 18.51 60.96
CA ARG A 15 22.51 18.26 59.61
C ARG A 15 21.30 18.17 58.67
N ARG A 16 20.94 19.30 58.06
CA ARG A 16 20.00 19.37 56.94
C ARG A 16 20.55 18.51 55.78
N ARG A 17 19.97 17.33 55.55
CA ARG A 17 20.16 16.57 54.29
C ARG A 17 19.43 17.34 53.19
N ARG A 18 20.15 17.97 52.27
CA ARG A 18 19.56 18.54 51.05
C ARG A 18 19.16 17.39 50.11
N PRO A 19 17.92 17.35 49.58
CA PRO A 19 17.56 16.41 48.54
C PRO A 19 18.34 16.74 47.25
N ALA A 20 18.76 15.70 46.52
CA ALA A 20 19.45 15.81 45.24
C ALA A 20 18.57 16.53 44.21
N PRO A 21 19.15 17.30 43.26
CA PRO A 21 18.39 17.95 42.22
C PRO A 21 17.75 16.90 41.27
N PRO A 22 16.52 17.13 40.79
CA PRO A 22 15.92 16.27 39.78
C PRO A 22 16.69 16.41 38.45
N LEU A 23 17.06 15.29 37.85
CA LEU A 23 17.58 15.23 36.48
C LEU A 23 16.51 15.79 35.52
N PRO A 24 16.82 16.78 34.67
CA PRO A 24 15.87 17.22 33.66
C PRO A 24 15.73 16.14 32.57
N THR A 25 14.59 15.45 32.66
CA THR A 25 13.69 15.01 31.57
C THR A 25 14.32 14.80 30.19
N ALA A 26 14.24 13.56 29.72
CA ALA A 26 14.43 13.16 28.33
C ALA A 26 13.72 14.16 27.39
N VAL A 27 14.53 14.83 26.57
CA VAL A 27 14.03 15.60 25.43
C VAL A 27 13.36 14.59 24.51
N ALA A 28 12.03 14.61 24.49
CA ALA A 28 11.26 13.93 23.46
C ALA A 28 11.76 14.46 22.11
N LEU A 29 12.43 13.59 21.36
CA LEU A 29 12.80 13.86 19.99
C LEU A 29 11.49 14.00 19.22
N SER A 30 11.01 15.24 19.07
CA SER A 30 9.95 15.56 18.14
C SER A 30 10.42 15.08 16.77
N ARG A 31 9.90 13.94 16.31
CA ARG A 31 10.02 13.49 14.92
C ARG A 31 9.17 14.45 14.11
N THR A 32 9.69 15.63 13.80
CA THR A 32 9.26 16.36 12.63
C THR A 32 9.56 15.44 11.46
N ALA A 33 8.51 14.88 10.86
CA ALA A 33 8.59 14.08 9.66
C ALA A 33 9.07 14.99 8.52
N ALA A 34 10.38 15.17 8.43
CA ALA A 34 11.00 15.57 7.18
C ALA A 34 10.72 14.43 6.20
N VAL A 35 9.79 14.69 5.27
CA VAL A 35 9.55 13.87 4.07
C VAL A 35 10.83 13.95 3.23
N GLN A 36 11.84 13.19 3.65
CA GLN A 36 13.08 13.02 2.93
C GLN A 36 12.81 11.93 1.90
N ARG A 37 12.38 12.33 0.70
CA ARG A 37 12.25 11.48 -0.49
C ARG A 37 13.60 10.78 -0.72
N ARG A 38 13.75 9.56 -0.20
CA ARG A 38 14.96 8.74 -0.31
C ARG A 38 14.94 7.99 -1.64
N CYS A 39 15.52 8.58 -2.69
CA CYS A 39 16.12 7.78 -3.76
C CYS A 39 17.55 7.43 -3.33
N LEU A 40 17.77 6.20 -2.85
CA LEU A 40 19.11 5.70 -2.53
C LEU A 40 19.73 5.11 -3.81
N LEU A 41 20.72 5.80 -4.38
CA LEU A 41 21.59 5.24 -5.41
C LEU A 41 22.70 4.43 -4.73
N PHE A 42 22.72 3.11 -4.91
CA PHE A 42 23.89 2.29 -4.57
C PHE A 42 24.67 1.99 -5.87
N VAL A 43 25.84 2.60 -6.01
CA VAL A 43 26.82 2.21 -7.03
C VAL A 43 27.75 1.20 -6.39
N VAL A 44 27.61 -0.09 -6.73
CA VAL A 44 28.59 -1.11 -6.36
C VAL A 44 29.66 -1.12 -7.44
N SER A 45 30.83 -0.56 -7.16
CA SER A 45 31.98 -0.60 -8.06
C SER A 45 32.87 -1.79 -7.70
N GLY A 46 32.82 -2.86 -8.50
CA GLY A 46 33.74 -4.00 -8.44
C GLY A 46 34.55 -4.11 -9.72
N ALA A 47 35.85 -4.36 -9.59
CA ALA A 47 36.78 -4.43 -10.73
C ALA A 47 36.34 -5.49 -11.76
N GLY A 48 35.93 -5.02 -12.94
CA GLY A 48 35.76 -5.85 -14.14
C GLY A 48 34.35 -5.88 -14.75
N TYR A 49 33.29 -5.47 -14.05
CA TYR A 49 31.94 -5.44 -14.62
C TYR A 49 31.15 -4.22 -14.11
N SER A 50 30.80 -3.31 -15.01
CA SER A 50 29.85 -2.22 -14.73
C SER A 50 28.45 -2.72 -15.01
N PHE A 51 27.67 -3.01 -13.97
CA PHE A 51 26.25 -3.33 -14.10
C PHE A 51 25.44 -2.19 -13.46
N SER A 52 24.93 -1.28 -14.29
CA SER A 52 24.01 -0.24 -13.84
C SER A 52 22.60 -0.83 -13.71
N LEU A 53 22.31 -1.49 -12.59
CA LEU A 53 20.95 -1.91 -12.27
C LEU A 53 20.21 -0.77 -11.56
N VAL A 54 19.40 -0.02 -12.31
CA VAL A 54 18.44 0.91 -11.71
C VAL A 54 17.23 0.10 -11.26
N ILE A 55 17.18 -0.28 -9.98
CA ILE A 55 15.93 -0.77 -9.40
C ILE A 55 15.04 0.47 -9.19
N VAL A 56 14.10 0.68 -10.11
CA VAL A 56 13.00 1.61 -9.90
C VAL A 56 12.20 1.06 -8.72
N MET A 57 12.31 1.71 -7.57
CA MET A 57 11.30 1.60 -6.54
C MET A 57 10.02 2.13 -7.16
N ALA A 58 9.15 1.23 -7.62
CA ALA A 58 7.77 1.58 -7.90
C ALA A 58 7.17 1.97 -6.54
N GLU A 59 7.24 3.26 -6.22
CA GLU A 59 6.48 3.82 -5.11
C GLU A 59 5.02 3.65 -5.50
N GLU A 60 4.39 2.70 -4.82
CA GLU A 60 2.95 2.51 -4.81
C GLU A 60 2.31 3.87 -4.59
N MET A 61 1.58 4.36 -5.59
CA MET A 61 0.68 5.49 -5.41
C MET A 61 -0.47 4.99 -4.53
N SER A 62 -0.21 4.91 -3.22
CA SER A 62 -1.28 4.82 -2.24
C SER A 62 -2.04 6.13 -2.34
N LEU A 63 -3.12 6.09 -3.13
CA LEU A 63 -4.16 7.10 -3.13
C LEU A 63 -4.66 7.22 -1.69
N LYS A 64 -4.15 8.21 -0.98
CA LYS A 64 -4.74 8.66 0.28
C LYS A 64 -6.09 9.25 -0.05
N ILE A 65 -7.13 8.44 0.12
CA ILE A 65 -8.49 8.94 0.23
C ILE A 65 -8.67 9.25 1.72
N ASP A 66 -8.31 10.47 2.08
CA ASP A 66 -8.65 11.05 3.38
C ASP A 66 -10.05 11.67 3.21
N ASP A 67 -11.12 10.89 3.44
CA ASP A 67 -12.44 11.45 3.72
C ASP A 67 -13.23 10.49 4.62
N ALA A 68 -13.64 11.03 5.76
CA ALA A 68 -14.25 10.33 6.87
C ALA A 68 -15.60 9.71 6.50
N LEU A 69 -15.73 8.39 6.66
CA LEU A 69 -17.01 7.71 6.85
C LEU A 69 -16.85 6.77 8.06
N ASP A 70 -17.24 7.28 9.22
CA ASP A 70 -17.55 6.48 10.40
C ASP A 70 -18.87 5.73 10.15
N SER A 71 -18.80 4.40 10.00
CA SER A 71 -19.87 3.50 10.43
C SER A 71 -19.38 2.07 10.39
N GLY A 72 -19.30 1.44 11.57
CA GLY A 72 -18.90 0.06 11.74
C GLY A 72 -19.74 -0.91 10.89
N SER A 73 -19.09 -1.56 9.95
CA SER A 73 -19.51 -2.82 9.36
C SER A 73 -18.27 -3.55 8.83
N ASN A 74 -18.05 -4.79 9.27
CA ASN A 74 -17.02 -5.68 8.73
C ASN A 74 -17.39 -6.06 7.29
N THR A 75 -17.14 -5.17 6.34
CA THR A 75 -16.99 -5.54 4.93
C THR A 75 -15.54 -5.31 4.59
N LYS A 76 -14.77 -6.41 4.48
CA LYS A 76 -13.43 -6.42 3.88
C LYS A 76 -13.58 -6.05 2.40
N SER A 77 -13.83 -4.77 2.11
CA SER A 77 -13.60 -4.20 0.79
C SER A 77 -12.10 -4.23 0.60
N GLU A 78 -11.62 -5.25 -0.10
CA GLU A 78 -10.22 -5.33 -0.46
C GLU A 78 -9.92 -4.12 -1.35
N ILE A 79 -9.23 -3.12 -0.80
CA ILE A 79 -8.81 -1.92 -1.54
C ILE A 79 -7.72 -2.38 -2.50
N LEU A 80 -8.14 -2.86 -3.66
CA LEU A 80 -7.25 -3.33 -4.71
C LEU A 80 -6.76 -2.12 -5.52
N PRO A 81 -5.43 -1.98 -5.73
CA PRO A 81 -4.90 -0.89 -6.54
C PRO A 81 -5.56 -0.83 -7.92
N VAL A 82 -5.88 0.38 -8.38
CA VAL A 82 -6.55 0.65 -9.66
C VAL A 82 -5.70 0.21 -10.86
N GLN A 83 -4.38 0.15 -10.69
CA GLN A 83 -3.43 -0.24 -11.71
C GLN A 83 -2.72 -1.54 -11.29
N VAL A 84 -2.60 -2.48 -12.22
CA VAL A 84 -1.97 -3.80 -12.01
C VAL A 84 -0.71 -4.01 -12.84
N THR A 85 -0.47 -3.16 -13.83
CA THR A 85 0.71 -3.20 -14.70
C THR A 85 1.13 -1.77 -15.04
N SER A 86 2.44 -1.54 -15.16
CA SER A 86 3.01 -0.28 -15.66
C SER A 86 2.99 -0.19 -17.19
N ILE A 87 2.76 -1.32 -17.89
CA ILE A 87 2.72 -1.37 -19.34
C ILE A 87 1.36 -0.86 -19.83
N ARG A 88 1.40 0.18 -20.67
CA ARG A 88 0.23 0.72 -21.35
C ARG A 88 0.06 0.05 -22.71
N LEU A 89 -1.10 -0.50 -23.03
CA LEU A 89 -1.38 -1.03 -24.37
C LEU A 89 -1.31 0.08 -25.40
N ASN A 90 -0.52 -0.14 -26.44
CA ASN A 90 -0.47 0.62 -27.67
C ASN A 90 -0.82 -0.31 -28.85
N LYS A 91 -0.63 0.15 -30.09
CA LYS A 91 -0.99 -0.63 -31.28
C LYS A 91 -0.04 -1.79 -31.59
N ASP A 92 1.14 -1.81 -30.99
CA ASP A 92 2.27 -2.67 -31.39
C ASP A 92 2.80 -3.56 -30.26
N ASN A 93 2.33 -3.38 -29.02
CA ASN A 93 2.88 -4.03 -27.83
C ASN A 93 1.93 -5.03 -27.16
N TYR A 94 0.94 -5.54 -27.89
CA TYR A 94 -0.10 -6.41 -27.34
C TYR A 94 0.48 -7.60 -26.56
N LEU A 95 1.46 -8.31 -27.11
CA LEU A 95 2.06 -9.49 -26.46
C LEU A 95 2.69 -9.18 -25.10
N SER A 96 3.40 -8.05 -24.98
CA SER A 96 4.01 -7.63 -23.71
C SER A 96 2.96 -7.13 -22.73
N TRP A 97 1.95 -6.39 -23.22
CA TRP A 97 0.86 -5.88 -22.41
C TRP A 97 -0.02 -7.01 -21.86
N SER A 98 -0.42 -7.97 -22.71
CA SER A 98 -1.31 -9.06 -22.36
C SER A 98 -0.65 -9.94 -21.29
N ALA A 99 0.61 -10.33 -21.47
CA ALA A 99 1.37 -11.08 -20.48
C ALA A 99 1.47 -10.33 -19.13
N ALA A 100 1.80 -9.04 -19.15
CA ALA A 100 1.94 -8.27 -17.91
C ALA A 100 0.59 -8.07 -17.19
N LEU A 101 -0.48 -7.82 -17.94
CA LEU A 101 -1.81 -7.66 -17.38
C LEU A 101 -2.36 -8.99 -16.84
N GLU A 102 -2.12 -10.10 -17.54
CA GLU A 102 -2.49 -11.45 -17.12
C GLU A 102 -1.79 -11.82 -15.80
N ILE A 103 -0.50 -11.53 -15.65
CA ILE A 103 0.24 -11.70 -14.39
C ILE A 103 -0.39 -10.85 -13.28
N GLY A 104 -0.69 -9.58 -13.56
CA GLY A 104 -1.31 -8.67 -12.61
C GLY A 104 -2.68 -9.14 -12.12
N ILE A 105 -3.52 -9.64 -13.04
CA ILE A 105 -4.85 -10.20 -12.73
C ILE A 105 -4.71 -11.52 -11.95
N THR A 106 -3.78 -12.39 -12.35
CA THR A 106 -3.52 -13.68 -11.71
C THR A 106 -3.02 -13.51 -10.29
N SER A 107 -2.17 -12.52 -10.03
CA SER A 107 -1.69 -12.17 -8.68
C SER A 107 -2.81 -11.85 -7.69
N ARG A 108 -4.01 -11.53 -8.20
CA ARG A 108 -5.21 -11.18 -7.44
C ARG A 108 -6.31 -12.24 -7.52
N GLY A 109 -6.03 -13.40 -8.12
CA GLY A 109 -6.97 -14.51 -8.21
C GLY A 109 -8.20 -14.23 -9.10
N ARG A 110 -8.09 -13.31 -10.08
CA ARG A 110 -9.21 -12.94 -10.98
C ARG A 110 -9.01 -13.37 -12.43
N LEU A 111 -8.05 -14.24 -12.71
CA LEU A 111 -7.78 -14.75 -14.06
C LEU A 111 -9.03 -15.33 -14.78
N PRO A 112 -9.94 -16.07 -14.09
CA PRO A 112 -11.13 -16.66 -14.72
C PRO A 112 -12.09 -15.67 -15.39
N TYR A 113 -11.99 -14.38 -15.06
CA TYR A 113 -12.81 -13.31 -15.64
C TYR A 113 -12.39 -12.88 -17.04
N ILE A 114 -11.12 -13.06 -17.40
CA ILE A 114 -10.62 -12.75 -18.75
C ILE A 114 -10.49 -14.00 -19.63
N THR A 115 -10.40 -15.20 -19.04
CA THR A 115 -10.40 -16.47 -19.79
C THR A 115 -11.82 -16.92 -20.16
N GLY A 116 -12.84 -16.42 -19.46
CA GLY A 116 -14.25 -16.80 -19.68
C GLY A 116 -14.67 -18.05 -18.92
N GLU A 117 -13.79 -18.62 -18.09
CA GLU A 117 -14.12 -19.75 -17.21
C GLU A 117 -15.20 -19.42 -16.18
N LYS A 118 -15.34 -18.13 -15.83
CA LYS A 118 -16.38 -17.65 -14.91
C LYS A 118 -17.41 -16.79 -15.66
N PRO A 119 -18.36 -17.40 -16.39
CA PRO A 119 -19.37 -16.65 -17.15
C PRO A 119 -20.31 -15.88 -16.23
N ALA A 120 -20.94 -14.85 -16.78
CA ALA A 120 -21.91 -14.02 -16.07
C ALA A 120 -23.07 -14.89 -15.54
N PRO A 121 -23.33 -14.93 -14.22
CA PRO A 121 -24.43 -15.69 -13.67
C PRO A 121 -25.78 -15.01 -13.99
N SER A 122 -26.89 -15.67 -13.68
CA SER A 122 -28.20 -15.02 -13.77
C SER A 122 -28.29 -13.87 -12.75
N LYS A 123 -29.00 -12.79 -13.09
CA LYS A 123 -29.24 -11.66 -12.16
C LYS A 123 -30.00 -12.06 -10.90
N THR A 124 -30.69 -13.19 -10.93
CA THR A 124 -31.42 -13.76 -9.78
C THR A 124 -30.52 -14.63 -8.89
N ASP A 125 -29.31 -14.99 -9.35
CA ASP A 125 -28.36 -15.78 -8.56
C ASP A 125 -27.77 -14.90 -7.43
N PRO A 126 -27.75 -15.37 -6.18
CA PRO A 126 -27.10 -14.67 -5.06
C PRO A 126 -25.63 -14.28 -5.34
N ARG A 127 -24.94 -15.02 -6.23
CA ARG A 127 -23.54 -14.75 -6.62
C ARG A 127 -23.41 -13.61 -7.63
N TRP A 128 -24.50 -13.09 -8.19
CA TRP A 128 -24.48 -12.01 -9.17
C TRP A 128 -23.79 -10.75 -8.64
N ALA A 129 -24.06 -10.37 -7.39
CA ALA A 129 -23.48 -9.19 -6.78
C ALA A 129 -21.95 -9.30 -6.67
N THR A 130 -21.45 -10.41 -6.12
CA THR A 130 -20.02 -10.68 -6.02
C THR A 130 -19.37 -10.79 -7.40
N TRP A 131 -20.01 -11.50 -8.34
CA TRP A 131 -19.48 -11.63 -9.69
C TRP A 131 -19.33 -10.27 -10.39
N THR A 132 -20.35 -9.41 -10.28
CA THR A 132 -20.36 -8.07 -10.89
C THR A 132 -19.28 -7.17 -10.29
N LEU A 133 -19.06 -7.25 -8.97
CA LEU A 133 -17.99 -6.51 -8.30
C LEU A 133 -16.62 -6.94 -8.82
N GLU A 134 -16.36 -8.24 -8.84
CA GLU A 134 -15.08 -8.82 -9.29
C GLU A 134 -14.83 -8.54 -10.79
N ASP A 135 -15.85 -8.68 -11.63
CA ASP A 135 -15.77 -8.33 -13.06
C ASP A 135 -15.46 -6.83 -13.23
N SER A 136 -16.11 -5.95 -12.45
CA SER A 136 -15.86 -4.51 -12.50
C SER A 136 -14.44 -4.13 -12.09
N GLN A 137 -13.84 -4.83 -11.12
CA GLN A 137 -12.44 -4.64 -10.74
C GLN A 137 -11.51 -4.95 -11.92
N VAL A 138 -11.75 -6.08 -12.60
CA VAL A 138 -10.97 -6.46 -13.78
C VAL A 138 -11.15 -5.47 -14.91
N LYS A 139 -12.37 -4.97 -15.15
CA LYS A 139 -12.61 -3.91 -16.14
C LYS A 139 -11.79 -2.65 -15.85
N VAL A 140 -11.72 -2.22 -14.59
CA VAL A 140 -10.91 -1.06 -14.17
C VAL A 140 -9.42 -1.29 -14.46
N TRP A 141 -8.91 -2.50 -14.22
CA TRP A 141 -7.53 -2.86 -14.55
C TRP A 141 -7.25 -2.86 -16.05
N ILE A 142 -8.20 -3.33 -16.86
CA ILE A 142 -8.08 -3.24 -18.33
C ILE A 142 -8.10 -1.77 -18.76
N ILE A 143 -9.06 -0.97 -18.31
CA ILE A 143 -9.20 0.44 -18.71
C ILE A 143 -7.97 1.27 -18.32
N SER A 144 -7.46 1.07 -17.10
CA SER A 144 -6.29 1.81 -16.59
C SER A 144 -5.00 1.45 -17.32
N SER A 145 -4.91 0.25 -17.88
CA SER A 145 -3.73 -0.24 -18.60
C SER A 145 -3.78 -0.02 -20.11
N VAL A 146 -4.87 0.51 -20.68
CA VAL A 146 -4.94 0.82 -22.12
C VAL A 146 -4.80 2.32 -22.41
N SER A 147 -4.19 2.66 -23.55
CA SER A 147 -4.10 4.06 -24.01
C SER A 147 -5.48 4.67 -24.24
N ALA A 148 -5.61 5.99 -24.01
CA ALA A 148 -6.89 6.70 -24.10
C ALA A 148 -7.57 6.53 -25.48
N ASP A 149 -6.78 6.43 -26.55
CA ASP A 149 -7.29 6.23 -27.91
C ASP A 149 -7.97 4.86 -28.12
N ILE A 150 -7.64 3.87 -27.28
CA ILE A 150 -8.15 2.49 -27.35
C ILE A 150 -9.35 2.30 -26.40
N GLN A 151 -9.42 3.07 -25.31
CA GLN A 151 -10.50 2.97 -24.30
C GLN A 151 -11.92 2.98 -24.89
N PRO A 152 -12.27 3.82 -25.87
CA PRO A 152 -13.62 3.83 -26.46
C PRO A 152 -14.07 2.48 -27.04
N LEU A 153 -13.14 1.63 -27.48
CA LEU A 153 -13.43 0.32 -28.06
C LEU A 153 -13.91 -0.70 -27.01
N ILE A 154 -13.44 -0.54 -25.77
CA ILE A 154 -13.68 -1.50 -24.67
C ILE A 154 -14.73 -0.99 -23.67
N LEU A 155 -14.92 0.33 -23.53
CA LEU A 155 -15.88 0.90 -22.57
C LEU A 155 -17.33 0.49 -22.83
N ARG A 156 -17.67 0.13 -24.08
CA ARG A 156 -19.04 -0.30 -24.46
C ARG A 156 -19.31 -1.78 -24.19
N LYS A 157 -18.35 -2.53 -23.65
CA LYS A 157 -18.44 -3.98 -23.50
C LYS A 157 -19.05 -4.36 -22.16
N SER A 158 -19.86 -5.42 -22.18
CA SER A 158 -20.65 -5.88 -21.03
C SER A 158 -19.82 -6.55 -19.95
N THR A 159 -18.73 -7.22 -20.30
CA THR A 159 -17.91 -8.02 -19.38
C THR A 159 -16.42 -7.76 -19.59
N ALA A 160 -15.60 -8.05 -18.57
CA ALA A 160 -14.14 -7.97 -18.73
C ALA A 160 -13.63 -8.95 -19.80
N TYR A 161 -14.25 -10.12 -19.90
CA TYR A 161 -14.01 -11.09 -20.97
C TYR A 161 -14.22 -10.50 -22.37
N ASP A 162 -15.33 -9.78 -22.57
CA ASP A 162 -15.62 -9.14 -23.86
C ASP A 162 -14.58 -8.05 -24.19
N MET A 163 -14.13 -7.29 -23.19
CA MET A 163 -13.07 -6.29 -23.35
C MET A 163 -11.76 -6.95 -23.76
N TRP A 164 -11.37 -8.01 -23.04
CA TRP A 164 -10.16 -8.77 -23.31
C TRP A 164 -10.18 -9.37 -24.73
N THR A 165 -11.28 -10.02 -25.11
CA THR A 165 -11.44 -10.66 -26.42
C THR A 165 -11.37 -9.66 -27.57
N VAL A 166 -11.94 -8.46 -27.39
CA VAL A 166 -11.89 -7.40 -28.41
C VAL A 166 -10.47 -6.88 -28.58
N LEU A 167 -9.73 -6.66 -27.48
CA LEU A 167 -8.33 -6.25 -27.54
C LEU A 167 -7.46 -7.33 -28.20
N ALA A 168 -7.68 -8.59 -27.84
CA ALA A 168 -6.99 -9.73 -28.46
C ALA A 168 -7.26 -9.82 -29.96
N ARG A 169 -8.50 -9.63 -30.40
CA ARG A 169 -8.85 -9.68 -31.83
C ARG A 169 -8.28 -8.51 -32.62
N MET A 170 -8.17 -7.33 -32.02
CA MET A 170 -7.77 -6.11 -32.73
C MET A 170 -6.26 -5.90 -32.76
N TYR A 171 -5.53 -6.37 -31.74
CA TYR A 171 -4.10 -6.08 -31.54
C TYR A 171 -3.23 -7.32 -31.33
N GLY A 172 -3.83 -8.50 -31.17
CA GLY A 172 -3.12 -9.77 -30.96
C GLY A 172 -2.85 -10.56 -32.23
#